data_AF-A0A7V8JKA3-F1
#
_entry.id   AF-A0A7V8JKA3-F1
#
_cell.length_a   1.000
_cell.length_b   1.000
_cell.length_c   1.000
_cell.angle_alpha   90.00
_cell.angle_beta   90.00
_cell.angle_gamma   90.00
#
_symmetry.space_group_name_H-M   'P 1'
#
loop_
_entity.id
_entity.type
_entity.pdbx_description
1 polymer ?
#
loop_
_entity_poly.entity_id
_entity_poly.type
_entity_poly.pdbx_seq_one_letter_code
_entity_poly.pdbx_strand_id
1 'polypeptide(L)'
;MPWEFSRDGYALDVEVGGPLVFNDTQLAHRAALAGLGMVQGFASQMADDLATGRLQAVLQDWQPPFPGFHLYYLVREQMAPKLRVFIDHLRATAVAG
;
A
#
# COMPACT_ATOMS: atom_id res chain seq x y z
N MET A 1 -4.46 0.47 14.29
CA MET A 1 -4.89 1.38 13.21
C MET A 1 -6.24 0.89 12.72
N PRO A 2 -7.25 1.75 12.59
CA PRO A 2 -8.49 1.37 11.93
C PRO A 2 -8.20 0.99 10.48
N TRP A 3 -9.08 0.17 9.89
CA TRP A 3 -9.04 -0.12 8.47
C TRP A 3 -9.73 0.99 7.71
N GLU A 4 -9.06 1.51 6.70
CA GLU A 4 -9.51 2.66 5.93
C GLU A 4 -10.16 2.19 4.63
N PHE A 5 -11.39 2.61 4.38
CA PHE A 5 -12.14 2.30 3.17
C PHE A 5 -12.69 3.59 2.56
N SER A 6 -12.81 3.63 1.24
CA SER A 6 -13.60 4.69 0.62
C SER A 6 -14.20 4.30 -0.73
N ARG A 7 -15.34 4.91 -1.02
CA ARG A 7 -16.16 4.63 -2.19
C ARG A 7 -16.98 5.86 -2.54
N ASP A 8 -16.99 6.25 -3.81
CA ASP A 8 -17.87 7.32 -4.32
C ASP A 8 -17.82 8.63 -3.50
N GLY A 9 -16.64 8.98 -2.97
CA GLY A 9 -16.43 10.17 -2.13
C GLY A 9 -16.76 9.99 -0.64
N TYR A 10 -17.22 8.80 -0.23
CA TYR A 10 -17.43 8.43 1.17
C TYR A 10 -16.20 7.73 1.72
N ALA A 11 -15.72 8.17 2.89
CA ALA A 11 -14.66 7.51 3.64
C ALA A 11 -15.24 6.82 4.88
N LEU A 12 -14.70 5.65 5.22
CA LEU A 12 -15.12 4.83 6.35
C LEU A 12 -13.89 4.24 7.03
N ASP A 13 -13.73 4.55 8.31
CA ASP A 13 -12.73 3.94 9.19
C ASP A 13 -13.41 2.87 10.05
N VAL A 14 -12.87 1.66 10.01
CA VAL A 14 -13.41 0.51 10.75
C VAL A 14 -12.40 0.05 11.79
N GLU A 15 -12.74 0.15 13.06
CA GLU A 15 -11.96 -0.50 14.11
C GLU A 15 -12.16 -2.01 14.07
N VAL A 16 -11.08 -2.74 13.76
CA VAL A 16 -11.10 -4.20 13.72
C VAL A 16 -10.53 -4.77 15.02
N GLY A 17 -11.43 -5.24 15.88
CA GLY A 17 -11.10 -5.88 17.17
C GLY A 17 -10.83 -7.39 17.06
N GLY A 18 -9.92 -7.81 16.18
CA GLY A 18 -9.59 -9.22 15.99
C GLY A 18 -8.70 -9.81 17.10
N PRO A 19 -8.68 -11.14 17.29
CA PRO A 19 -7.81 -11.80 18.28
C PRO A 19 -6.32 -11.75 17.90
N LEU A 20 -6.01 -11.40 16.65
CA LEU A 20 -4.66 -11.27 16.12
C LEU A 20 -4.44 -9.83 15.66
N VAL A 21 -3.47 -9.15 16.27
CA VAL A 21 -3.07 -7.80 15.90
C VAL A 21 -1.57 -7.80 15.63
N PHE A 22 -1.19 -7.30 14.46
CA PHE A 22 0.20 -7.29 14.01
C PHE A 22 0.65 -5.85 13.75
N ASN A 23 1.92 -5.57 14.04
CA ASN A 23 2.60 -4.33 13.65
C ASN A 23 3.57 -4.56 12.48
N ASP A 24 3.58 -5.77 11.90
CA ASP A 24 4.42 -6.17 10.78
C ASP A 24 3.52 -6.70 9.65
N THR A 25 3.61 -6.07 8.48
CA THR A 25 2.77 -6.40 7.31
C THR A 25 3.07 -7.79 6.75
N GLN A 26 4.32 -8.25 6.80
CA GLN A 26 4.71 -9.58 6.29
C GLN A 26 4.17 -10.70 7.19
N LEU A 27 4.15 -10.48 8.50
CA LEU A 27 3.54 -11.40 9.44
C LEU A 27 2.01 -11.45 9.27
N ALA A 28 1.36 -10.30 9.11
CA ALA A 28 -0.07 -10.22 8.83
C ALA A 28 -0.44 -10.94 7.51
N HIS A 29 0.36 -10.75 6.46
CA HIS A 29 0.17 -11.43 5.17
C HIS A 29 0.27 -12.96 5.30
N ARG A 30 1.29 -13.46 6.00
CA ARG A 30 1.43 -14.90 6.27
C ARG A 30 0.28 -15.47 7.09
N ALA A 31 -0.25 -14.71 8.06
CA ALA A 31 -1.43 -15.12 8.82
C ALA A 31 -2.67 -15.26 7.93
N ALA A 32 -2.88 -14.32 6.99
CA ALA A 32 -3.97 -14.42 6.01
C ALA A 32 -3.81 -15.65 5.10
N LEU A 33 -2.61 -15.92 4.60
CA LEU A 33 -2.30 -17.12 3.81
C LEU A 33 -2.50 -18.43 4.59
N ALA A 34 -2.32 -18.38 5.92
CA ALA A 34 -2.62 -19.50 6.81
C ALA A 34 -4.12 -19.65 7.15
N GLY A 35 -4.98 -18.80 6.58
CA GLY A 35 -6.44 -18.84 6.81
C GLY A 35 -6.87 -18.27 8.17
N LEU A 36 -6.02 -17.49 8.83
CA LEU A 36 -6.29 -16.96 10.18
C LEU A 36 -7.11 -15.66 10.17
N GLY A 37 -7.47 -15.14 8.99
CA GLY A 37 -8.30 -13.94 8.86
C GLY A 37 -8.08 -13.18 7.56
N MET A 38 -8.43 -11.89 7.60
CA MET A 38 -8.29 -10.94 6.50
C MET A 38 -7.12 -9.99 6.77
N VAL A 39 -6.54 -9.44 5.71
CA VAL A 39 -5.45 -8.46 5.79
C VAL A 39 -5.72 -7.31 4.83
N GLN A 40 -5.44 -6.08 5.27
CA GLN A 40 -5.38 -4.90 4.43
C GLN A 40 -3.91 -4.56 4.15
N GLY A 41 -3.55 -4.35 2.89
CA GLY A 41 -2.18 -4.04 2.48
C GLY A 41 -2.07 -3.65 1.02
N PHE A 42 -0.85 -3.44 0.53
CA PHE A 42 -0.61 -2.97 -0.84
C PHE A 42 -0.84 -4.10 -1.86
N ALA A 43 -1.52 -3.78 -2.96
CA ALA A 43 -1.79 -4.72 -4.05
C ALA A 43 -0.50 -5.37 -4.59
N SER A 44 0.61 -4.61 -4.67
CA SER A 44 1.90 -5.12 -5.12
C SER A 44 2.47 -6.24 -4.23
N GLN A 45 2.12 -6.27 -2.95
CA GLN A 45 2.57 -7.30 -2.01
C GLN A 45 1.73 -8.58 -2.11
N MET A 46 0.51 -8.49 -2.62
CA MET A 46 -0.46 -9.60 -2.67
C MET A 46 -0.73 -10.11 -4.09
N ALA A 47 -0.13 -9.46 -5.11
CA ALA A 47 -0.42 -9.71 -6.52
C ALA A 47 -0.26 -11.18 -6.91
N ASP A 48 0.85 -11.81 -6.52
CA ASP A 48 1.12 -13.21 -6.84
C ASP A 48 0.14 -14.16 -6.14
N ASP A 49 -0.19 -13.89 -4.87
CA ASP A 49 -1.12 -14.70 -4.09
C ASP A 49 -2.57 -14.59 -4.58
N LEU A 50 -2.97 -13.40 -5.03
CA LEU A 50 -4.25 -13.17 -5.69
C LEU A 50 -4.31 -13.86 -7.06
N ALA A 51 -3.27 -13.72 -7.88
CA ALA A 51 -3.20 -14.34 -9.20
C ALA A 51 -3.21 -15.87 -9.14
N THR A 52 -2.62 -16.44 -8.09
CA THR A 52 -2.59 -17.90 -7.86
C THR A 52 -3.79 -18.42 -7.06
N GLY A 53 -4.70 -17.54 -6.63
CA GLY A 53 -5.89 -17.89 -5.87
C GLY A 53 -5.63 -18.31 -4.41
N ARG A 54 -4.41 -18.08 -3.89
CA ARG A 54 -4.09 -18.29 -2.46
C ARG A 54 -4.74 -17.23 -1.58
N LEU A 55 -4.95 -16.04 -2.12
CA LEU A 55 -5.79 -15.00 -1.53
C LEU A 55 -6.95 -14.66 -2.47
N GLN A 56 -8.02 -14.14 -1.87
CA GLN A 56 -9.15 -13.60 -2.60
C GLN A 56 -9.36 -12.13 -2.21
N ALA A 57 -9.37 -11.24 -3.20
CA ALA A 57 -9.67 -9.84 -3.00
C ALA A 57 -11.17 -9.64 -2.71
N VAL A 58 -11.47 -8.98 -1.61
CA VAL A 58 -12.83 -8.62 -1.18
C VAL A 58 -12.95 -7.11 -1.02
N LEU A 59 -14.19 -6.59 -1.04
CA LEU A 59 -14.46 -5.16 -0.89
C LEU A 59 -13.74 -4.27 -1.92
N GLN A 60 -13.54 -4.76 -3.14
CA GLN A 60 -12.84 -4.02 -4.21
C GLN A 60 -13.52 -2.69 -4.54
N ASP A 61 -14.85 -2.62 -4.43
CA ASP A 61 -15.63 -1.39 -4.63
C ASP A 61 -15.36 -0.31 -3.57
N TRP A 62 -14.69 -0.66 -2.47
CA TRP A 62 -14.40 0.22 -1.33
C TRP A 62 -12.93 0.64 -1.27
N GLN A 63 -12.22 0.50 -2.39
CA GLN A 63 -10.82 0.88 -2.53
C GLN A 63 -10.66 1.92 -3.65
N PRO A 64 -10.43 3.20 -3.33
CA PRO A 64 -10.13 4.19 -4.35
C PRO A 64 -8.72 3.94 -4.93
N PRO A 65 -8.40 4.53 -6.09
CA PRO A 65 -7.04 4.49 -6.62
C PRO A 65 -6.04 5.08 -5.62
N PHE A 66 -5.00 4.32 -5.29
CA PHE A 66 -3.88 4.81 -4.50
C PHE A 66 -3.12 5.85 -5.35
N PRO A 67 -2.95 7.11 -4.89
CA PRO A 67 -2.29 8.16 -5.67
C PRO A 67 -0.79 7.94 -5.84
N GLY A 68 -0.25 6.85 -5.28
CA GLY A 68 1.16 6.49 -5.39
C GLY A 68 2.02 7.09 -4.29
N PHE A 69 3.28 6.68 -4.29
CA PHE A 69 4.29 7.24 -3.40
C PHE A 69 4.78 8.58 -3.94
N HIS A 70 5.02 9.51 -3.02
CA HIS A 70 5.48 10.86 -3.35
C HIS A 70 6.90 11.07 -2.83
N LEU A 71 7.76 11.69 -3.64
CA LEU A 71 9.11 12.08 -3.23
C LEU A 71 9.09 13.52 -2.71
N TYR A 72 9.17 13.70 -1.39
CA TYR A 72 9.21 15.01 -0.77
C TYR A 72 10.66 15.49 -0.56
N TYR A 73 10.99 16.66 -1.08
CA TYR A 73 12.28 17.31 -0.87
C TYR A 73 12.15 18.83 -0.97
N LEU A 74 13.01 19.54 -0.24
CA LEU A 74 13.07 21.01 -0.30
C LEU A 74 13.78 21.47 -1.57
N VAL A 75 13.09 22.27 -2.38
CA VAL A 75 13.71 22.99 -3.50
C VAL A 75 14.56 24.12 -2.94
N ARG A 76 15.85 24.09 -3.24
CA ARG A 76 16.84 25.12 -2.84
C ARG A 76 17.64 25.50 -4.08
N GLU A 77 18.01 26.77 -4.19
CA GLU A 77 18.81 27.26 -5.33
C GLU A 77 20.11 26.44 -5.51
N GLN A 78 20.75 26.03 -4.41
CA GLN A 78 21.91 25.15 -4.42
C GLN A 78 21.56 23.73 -3.98
N MET A 79 20.77 23.02 -4.78
CA MET A 79 20.54 21.59 -4.54
C MET A 79 21.81 20.79 -4.90
N ALA A 80 22.30 20.02 -3.93
CA ALA A 80 23.48 19.17 -4.07
C ALA A 80 23.36 18.26 -5.31
N PRO A 81 24.39 18.19 -6.18
CA PRO A 81 24.32 17.42 -7.43
C PRO A 81 23.90 15.96 -7.26
N LYS A 82 24.35 15.30 -6.17
CA LYS A 82 23.97 13.90 -5.87
C LYS A 82 22.47 13.72 -5.64
N LEU A 83 21.82 14.65 -4.93
CA LEU A 83 20.38 14.59 -4.66
C LEU A 83 19.58 14.82 -5.95
N ARG A 84 20.04 15.73 -6.81
CA ARG A 84 19.42 16.00 -8.11
C ARG A 84 19.43 14.75 -9.00
N VAL A 85 20.60 14.13 -9.17
CA VAL A 85 20.73 12.89 -9.96
C VAL A 85 19.84 11.78 -9.41
N PHE A 86 19.75 11.65 -8.07
CA PHE A 86 18.85 10.67 -7.45
C PHE A 86 17.38 10.96 -7.73
N ILE A 87 16.93 12.21 -7.61
CA ILE A 87 15.55 12.62 -7.94
C ILE A 87 15.25 12.36 -9.41
N ASP A 88 16.15 12.75 -10.31
CA ASP A 88 15.99 12.57 -11.76
C ASP A 88 15.89 11.08 -12.11
N HIS A 89 16.72 10.25 -11.48
CA HIS A 89 16.65 8.80 -11.63
C HIS A 89 15.30 8.23 -11.15
N LEU A 90 14.84 8.62 -9.95
CA LEU A 90 13.55 8.15 -9.44
C LEU A 90 12.38 8.60 -10.32
N ARG A 91 12.40 9.83 -10.85
CA ARG A 91 11.36 10.33 -11.76
C ARG A 91 11.33 9.55 -13.08
N ALA A 92 12.49 9.24 -13.65
CA ALA A 92 12.57 8.45 -14.88
C ALA A 92 11.99 7.04 -14.71
N THR A 93 12.22 6.43 -13.54
CA THR A 93 11.74 5.07 -13.23
C THR A 93 10.26 5.06 -12.80
N ALA A 94 9.76 6.14 -12.16
CA ALA A 94 8.38 6.22 -11.68
C ALA A 94 7.31 6.37 -12.78
N VAL A 95 7.69 6.82 -13.99
CA VAL A 95 6.77 6.96 -15.13
C VAL A 95 6.51 5.62 -15.85
N ALA A 96 7.12 4.53 -15.41
CA ALA A 96 7.08 3.23 -16.09
C ALA A 96 6.17 2.16 -15.42
N GLY A 97 5.12 2.55 -14.69
CA GLY A 97 4.18 1.65 -14.02
C GLY A 97 2.73 1.99 -14.30
#